data_AF-A0A954FP86-F1
#
_entry.id   AF-A0A954FP86-F1
#
_cell.length_a   1.000
_cell.length_b   1.000
_cell.length_c   1.000
_cell.angle_alpha   90.00
_cell.angle_beta   90.00
_cell.angle_gamma   90.00
#
_symmetry.space_group_name_H-M   'P 1'
#
loop_
_entity.id
_entity.type
_entity.pdbx_description
1 polymer ?
#
loop_
_entity_poly.entity_id
_entity_poly.type
_entity_poly.pdbx_seq_one_letter_code
_entity_poly.pdbx_strand_id
1 'polypeptide(L)'
;FIRNIRQEAIDQLTDAQKAELKDVLEAQPTGTANLVEAASRPVVREWKVDDLLTDVEAGLKGRDFDNGRRMFQITACFKCHRFAGNGGIVGPELTAVARRYNARTMLESIIEPDKVISDQYEANIFVLHSGKQVVGRVVNLSNDKLLVCENMLEPGKLTDVAQGDIEETLVSKTSMMPSGLINTLNKEEVLDLIAYLQSGGDPDSPLFAGEKKTVTALPPKEKPEFTEAGHSKDTLELVHQRVTDGTAVLLDVREESEWKSGHLADAVFSPLSAMKDKNSLSAILAKLPMGKPVYVHCHAGGRAIQCAELLADKGYDIRPLRAGFAKLVEAGFKQSDAEK
;
A
#
# COMPACT_ATOMS: atom_id res chain seq x y z
N PHE A 1 -9.03 -26.24 -20.20
CA PHE A 1 -10.44 -25.82 -20.05
C PHE A 1 -10.79 -24.58 -20.88
N ILE A 2 -10.38 -23.36 -20.50
CA ILE A 2 -10.71 -22.12 -21.27
C ILE A 2 -10.27 -22.19 -22.75
N ARG A 3 -9.09 -22.75 -23.04
CA ARG A 3 -8.62 -22.95 -24.43
C ARG A 3 -9.53 -23.89 -25.23
N ASN A 4 -10.06 -24.93 -24.59
CA ASN A 4 -10.95 -25.90 -25.26
C ASN A 4 -12.30 -25.26 -25.55
N ILE A 5 -12.87 -24.51 -24.58
CA ILE A 5 -14.12 -23.75 -24.79
C ILE A 5 -13.97 -22.73 -25.92
N ARG A 6 -12.83 -22.01 -25.95
CA ARG A 6 -12.53 -21.07 -27.03
C ARG A 6 -12.47 -21.79 -28.38
N GLN A 7 -11.80 -22.93 -28.44
CA GLN A 7 -11.67 -23.70 -29.68
C GLN A 7 -13.03 -24.22 -30.16
N GLU A 8 -13.83 -24.82 -29.27
CA GLU A 8 -15.19 -25.29 -29.59
C GLU A 8 -16.08 -24.15 -30.09
N ALA A 9 -15.99 -22.96 -29.48
CA ALA A 9 -16.74 -21.80 -29.96
C ALA A 9 -16.29 -21.33 -31.35
N ILE A 10 -14.98 -21.37 -31.65
CA ILE A 10 -14.42 -21.02 -32.96
C ILE A 10 -14.84 -22.03 -34.04
N ASP A 11 -14.89 -23.31 -33.68
CA ASP A 11 -15.24 -24.39 -34.61
C ASP A 11 -16.71 -24.31 -35.06
N GLN A 12 -17.58 -23.69 -34.25
CA GLN A 12 -18.99 -23.44 -34.56
C GLN A 12 -19.23 -22.20 -35.45
N LEU A 13 -18.20 -21.38 -35.71
CA LEU A 13 -18.33 -20.19 -36.56
C LEU A 13 -18.20 -20.55 -38.05
N THR A 14 -19.07 -19.95 -38.87
CA THR A 14 -18.93 -19.98 -40.34
C THR A 14 -17.73 -19.15 -40.79
N ASP A 15 -17.24 -19.39 -42.01
CA ASP A 15 -16.10 -18.63 -42.56
C ASP A 15 -16.37 -17.13 -42.66
N ALA A 16 -17.61 -16.73 -42.92
CA ALA A 16 -18.02 -15.33 -42.93
C ALA A 16 -17.94 -14.70 -41.53
N GLN A 17 -18.39 -15.42 -40.50
CA GLN A 17 -18.31 -14.96 -39.10
C GLN A 17 -16.87 -14.93 -38.59
N LYS A 18 -16.02 -15.87 -39.02
CA LYS A 18 -14.59 -15.86 -38.71
C LYS A 18 -13.89 -14.66 -39.33
N ALA A 19 -14.27 -14.27 -40.56
CA ALA A 19 -13.75 -13.07 -41.21
C ALA A 19 -14.22 -11.78 -40.52
N GLU A 20 -15.48 -11.72 -40.11
CA GLU A 20 -16.06 -10.57 -39.39
C GLU A 20 -15.48 -10.40 -37.98
N LEU A 21 -15.27 -11.50 -37.25
CA LEU A 21 -14.77 -11.51 -35.88
C LEU A 21 -13.25 -11.65 -35.79
N LYS A 22 -12.53 -11.54 -36.91
CA LYS A 22 -11.09 -11.78 -37.00
C LYS A 22 -10.31 -11.04 -35.91
N ASP A 23 -10.62 -9.77 -35.69
CA ASP A 23 -9.94 -8.93 -34.69
C ASP A 23 -10.14 -9.44 -33.26
N VAL A 24 -11.32 -10.00 -32.94
CA VAL A 24 -11.63 -10.58 -31.63
C VAL A 24 -11.01 -11.98 -31.47
N LEU A 25 -11.01 -12.76 -32.54
CA LEU A 25 -10.44 -14.11 -32.56
C LEU A 25 -8.91 -14.10 -32.49
N GLU A 26 -8.27 -13.09 -33.07
CA GLU A 26 -6.83 -12.89 -33.06
C GLU A 26 -6.37 -12.04 -31.87
N ALA A 27 -7.28 -11.32 -31.20
CA ALA A 27 -6.97 -10.59 -29.98
C ALA A 27 -6.33 -11.52 -28.93
N GLN A 28 -5.07 -11.25 -28.66
CA GLN A 28 -4.36 -11.81 -27.52
C GLN A 28 -4.77 -11.02 -26.28
N PRO A 29 -4.94 -11.68 -25.12
CA PRO A 29 -5.05 -10.96 -23.87
C PRO A 29 -3.81 -10.08 -23.73
N THR A 30 -4.00 -8.78 -23.68
CA THR A 30 -2.94 -7.86 -23.29
C THR A 30 -2.64 -8.16 -21.82
N GLY A 31 -1.62 -8.98 -21.61
CA GLY A 31 -1.21 -9.43 -20.29
C GLY A 31 -0.89 -8.24 -19.39
N THR A 32 -1.42 -8.34 -18.18
CA THR A 32 -1.19 -7.51 -16.98
C THR A 32 -1.52 -6.04 -17.15
N ALA A 33 -2.71 -5.65 -16.65
CA ALA A 33 -2.87 -4.31 -16.09
C ALA A 33 -1.61 -4.00 -15.26
N ASN A 34 -0.93 -2.90 -15.57
CA ASN A 34 0.31 -2.50 -14.93
C ASN A 34 0.15 -2.65 -13.42
N LEU A 35 0.71 -3.73 -12.87
CA LEU A 35 0.71 -3.95 -11.44
C LEU A 35 1.60 -2.86 -10.90
N VAL A 36 1.03 -1.95 -10.12
CA VAL A 36 1.84 -1.00 -9.37
C VAL A 36 2.69 -1.87 -8.44
N GLU A 37 3.97 -1.99 -8.77
CA GLU A 37 4.93 -2.64 -7.91
C GLU A 37 4.90 -1.88 -6.59
N ALA A 38 4.42 -2.56 -5.54
CA ALA A 38 4.30 -1.96 -4.22
C ALA A 38 5.71 -1.63 -3.74
N ALA A 39 6.13 -0.37 -3.90
CA ALA A 39 7.33 0.12 -3.24
C ALA A 39 7.24 -0.26 -1.76
N SER A 40 8.35 -0.72 -1.16
CA SER A 40 8.37 -1.08 0.25
C SER A 40 7.90 0.11 1.10
N ARG A 41 6.78 -0.06 1.81
CA ARG A 41 6.19 0.94 2.70
C ARG A 41 6.47 0.54 4.15
N PRO A 42 6.83 1.48 5.03
CA PRO A 42 6.92 1.18 6.46
C PRO A 42 5.53 0.81 7.00
N VAL A 43 5.52 0.01 8.05
CA VAL A 43 4.31 -0.20 8.85
C VAL A 43 3.91 1.14 9.48
N VAL A 44 2.67 1.55 9.25
CA VAL A 44 2.04 2.72 9.84
C VAL A 44 1.42 2.33 11.19
N ARG A 45 0.59 1.28 11.20
CA ARG A 45 -0.14 0.82 12.38
C ARG A 45 -0.59 -0.62 12.21
N GLU A 46 -0.61 -1.38 13.30
CA GLU A 46 -1.40 -2.61 13.39
C GLU A 46 -2.87 -2.24 13.66
N TRP A 47 -3.68 -2.24 12.60
CA TRP A 47 -5.07 -1.81 12.67
C TRP A 47 -5.94 -2.80 13.45
N LYS A 48 -6.86 -2.28 14.26
CA LYS A 48 -7.94 -3.08 14.86
C LYS A 48 -9.27 -2.75 14.19
N VAL A 49 -10.22 -3.70 14.22
CA VAL A 49 -11.56 -3.49 13.65
C VAL A 49 -12.21 -2.23 14.22
N ASP A 50 -12.13 -2.04 15.54
CA ASP A 50 -12.74 -0.89 16.22
C ASP A 50 -12.04 0.45 15.91
N ASP A 51 -10.82 0.45 15.37
CA ASP A 51 -10.14 1.68 14.93
C ASP A 51 -10.77 2.30 13.67
N LEU A 52 -11.52 1.49 12.92
CA LEU A 52 -12.03 1.84 11.59
C LEU A 52 -13.55 1.71 11.50
N LEU A 53 -14.15 0.84 12.31
CA LEU A 53 -15.56 0.49 12.18
C LEU A 53 -16.48 1.70 12.26
N THR A 54 -16.26 2.59 13.23
CA THR A 54 -17.09 3.79 13.41
C THR A 54 -17.07 4.68 12.17
N ASP A 55 -15.91 4.87 11.55
CA ASP A 55 -15.80 5.69 10.33
C ASP A 55 -16.46 5.01 9.12
N VAL A 56 -16.32 3.69 9.00
CA VAL A 56 -16.94 2.91 7.91
C VAL A 56 -18.46 2.92 8.06
N GLU A 57 -18.99 2.76 9.26
CA GLU A 57 -20.44 2.77 9.54
C GLU A 57 -21.05 4.18 9.44
N ALA A 58 -20.28 5.23 9.74
CA ALA A 58 -20.72 6.63 9.58
C ALA A 58 -20.95 7.04 8.11
N GLY A 59 -20.46 6.24 7.16
CA GLY A 59 -20.62 6.46 5.73
C GLY A 59 -19.41 7.14 5.10
N LEU A 60 -18.81 6.44 4.14
CA LEU A 60 -17.55 6.81 3.49
C LEU A 60 -17.76 7.82 2.35
N LYS A 61 -18.20 9.05 2.66
CA LYS A 61 -18.37 10.13 1.67
C LYS A 61 -17.06 10.86 1.36
N GLY A 62 -16.90 11.30 0.11
CA GLY A 62 -15.75 12.07 -0.36
C GLY A 62 -14.47 11.24 -0.45
N ARG A 63 -14.57 9.96 -0.78
CA ARG A 63 -13.39 9.06 -0.88
C ARG A 63 -12.76 9.13 -2.26
N ASP A 64 -11.56 8.60 -2.42
CA ASP A 64 -10.90 8.52 -3.73
C ASP A 64 -10.89 7.10 -4.29
N PHE A 65 -11.61 6.93 -5.40
CA PHE A 65 -11.71 5.67 -6.13
C PHE A 65 -10.35 5.16 -6.64
N ASP A 66 -9.55 6.04 -7.24
CA ASP A 66 -8.27 5.67 -7.84
C ASP A 66 -7.26 5.33 -6.73
N ASN A 67 -7.30 6.05 -5.60
CA ASN A 67 -6.49 5.72 -4.44
C ASN A 67 -6.89 4.38 -3.83
N GLY A 68 -8.19 4.14 -3.63
CA GLY A 68 -8.69 2.85 -3.13
C GLY A 68 -8.31 1.67 -4.04
N ARG A 69 -8.42 1.85 -5.37
CA ARG A 69 -7.94 0.87 -6.36
C ARG A 69 -6.43 0.64 -6.24
N ARG A 70 -5.65 1.70 -6.06
CA ARG A 70 -4.19 1.61 -5.84
C ARG A 70 -3.86 0.88 -4.54
N MET A 71 -4.59 1.14 -3.46
CA MET A 71 -4.39 0.45 -2.17
C MET A 71 -4.71 -1.03 -2.26
N PHE A 72 -5.72 -1.42 -3.04
CA PHE A 72 -6.03 -2.83 -3.33
C PHE A 72 -4.87 -3.55 -4.04
N GLN A 73 -4.09 -2.82 -4.83
CA GLN A 73 -2.88 -3.33 -5.47
C GLN A 73 -1.69 -3.38 -4.49
N ILE A 74 -1.42 -2.29 -3.77
CA ILE A 74 -0.28 -2.16 -2.85
C ILE A 74 -0.34 -3.19 -1.72
N THR A 75 -1.54 -3.45 -1.19
CA THR A 75 -1.78 -4.45 -0.14
C THR A 75 -1.83 -5.88 -0.68
N ALA A 76 -1.50 -6.09 -1.97
CA ALA A 76 -1.45 -7.38 -2.63
C ALA A 76 -2.77 -8.18 -2.68
N CYS A 77 -3.91 -7.58 -2.30
CA CYS A 77 -5.23 -8.21 -2.39
C CYS A 77 -5.51 -8.73 -3.81
N PHE A 78 -5.13 -7.97 -4.83
CA PHE A 78 -5.29 -8.34 -6.24
C PHE A 78 -4.58 -9.65 -6.64
N LYS A 79 -3.55 -10.09 -5.91
CA LYS A 79 -2.81 -11.32 -6.24
C LYS A 79 -3.70 -12.55 -6.04
N CYS A 80 -4.59 -12.50 -5.06
CA CYS A 80 -5.45 -13.61 -4.71
C CYS A 80 -6.90 -13.38 -5.11
N HIS A 81 -7.40 -12.15 -4.98
CA HIS A 81 -8.80 -11.83 -5.19
C HIS A 81 -9.06 -11.20 -6.56
N ARG A 82 -10.17 -11.60 -7.16
CA ARG A 82 -10.74 -10.94 -8.32
C ARG A 82 -11.64 -9.80 -7.85
N PHE A 83 -11.58 -8.66 -8.55
CA PHE A 83 -12.41 -7.49 -8.32
C PHE A 83 -12.60 -6.73 -9.63
N ALA A 84 -13.85 -6.40 -9.97
CA ALA A 84 -14.25 -5.77 -11.23
C ALA A 84 -13.59 -6.43 -12.46
N GLY A 85 -13.57 -7.78 -12.49
CA GLY A 85 -12.99 -8.56 -13.60
C GLY A 85 -11.46 -8.70 -13.59
N ASN A 86 -10.74 -8.05 -12.66
CA ASN A 86 -9.28 -8.03 -12.59
C ASN A 86 -8.76 -8.76 -11.35
N GLY A 87 -7.53 -9.28 -11.38
CA GLY A 87 -6.88 -9.92 -10.22
C GLY A 87 -6.87 -11.45 -10.24
N GLY A 88 -6.52 -12.05 -9.10
CA GLY A 88 -6.32 -13.48 -8.91
C GLY A 88 -7.61 -14.29 -8.78
N ILE A 89 -7.49 -15.61 -8.87
CA ILE A 89 -8.62 -16.57 -8.72
C ILE A 89 -8.47 -17.47 -7.50
N VAL A 90 -7.59 -17.07 -6.60
CA VAL A 90 -7.16 -17.91 -5.49
C VAL A 90 -8.13 -17.77 -4.33
N GLY A 91 -8.41 -16.52 -3.96
CA GLY A 91 -9.45 -16.15 -3.01
C GLY A 91 -10.79 -15.86 -3.70
N PRO A 92 -11.83 -15.58 -2.91
CA PRO A 92 -13.16 -15.25 -3.43
C PRO A 92 -13.15 -13.99 -4.30
N GLU A 93 -14.06 -13.95 -5.26
CA GLU A 93 -14.41 -12.76 -6.03
C GLU A 93 -15.03 -11.72 -5.09
N LEU A 94 -14.55 -10.47 -5.15
CA LEU A 94 -14.89 -9.41 -4.18
C LEU A 94 -15.78 -8.29 -4.76
N THR A 95 -16.11 -8.27 -6.05
CA THR A 95 -16.93 -7.20 -6.66
C THR A 95 -18.26 -6.98 -5.94
N ALA A 96 -18.90 -8.07 -5.49
CA ALA A 96 -20.16 -8.01 -4.74
C ALA A 96 -19.98 -8.19 -3.22
N VAL A 97 -18.79 -7.96 -2.67
CA VAL A 97 -18.50 -8.21 -1.23
C VAL A 97 -19.43 -7.39 -0.31
N ALA A 98 -19.68 -6.13 -0.65
CA ALA A 98 -20.50 -5.21 0.14
C ALA A 98 -21.99 -5.56 0.17
N ARG A 99 -22.46 -6.38 -0.79
CA ARG A 99 -23.83 -6.90 -0.80
C ARG A 99 -23.98 -8.13 0.08
N ARG A 100 -22.88 -8.82 0.40
CA ARG A 100 -22.85 -10.08 1.16
C ARG A 100 -22.48 -9.87 2.62
N TYR A 101 -21.65 -8.88 2.91
CA TYR A 101 -21.10 -8.64 4.24
C TYR A 101 -21.30 -7.20 4.68
N ASN A 102 -21.58 -7.02 5.97
CA ASN A 102 -21.60 -5.70 6.59
C ASN A 102 -20.17 -5.18 6.87
N ALA A 103 -20.07 -3.93 7.31
CA ALA A 103 -18.79 -3.27 7.59
C ALA A 103 -17.90 -4.06 8.56
N ARG A 104 -18.46 -4.51 9.69
CA ARG A 104 -17.73 -5.27 10.71
C ARG A 104 -17.19 -6.58 10.14
N THR A 105 -18.02 -7.40 9.50
CA THR A 105 -17.59 -8.69 8.95
C THR A 105 -16.52 -8.52 7.86
N MET A 106 -16.62 -7.49 7.04
CA MET A 106 -15.61 -7.16 6.04
C MET A 106 -14.28 -6.75 6.68
N LEU A 107 -14.30 -5.87 7.68
CA LEU A 107 -13.11 -5.46 8.42
C LEU A 107 -12.47 -6.63 9.17
N GLU A 108 -13.28 -7.47 9.83
CA GLU A 108 -12.82 -8.68 10.51
C GLU A 108 -12.13 -9.64 9.52
N SER A 109 -12.70 -9.84 8.33
CA SER A 109 -12.08 -10.71 7.31
C SER A 109 -10.73 -10.17 6.80
N ILE A 110 -10.55 -8.84 6.80
CA ILE A 110 -9.30 -8.20 6.34
C ILE A 110 -8.23 -8.17 7.44
N ILE A 111 -8.64 -7.88 8.68
CA ILE A 111 -7.73 -7.62 9.81
C ILE A 111 -7.44 -8.92 10.58
N GLU A 112 -8.45 -9.77 10.72
CA GLU A 112 -8.42 -11.02 11.49
C GLU A 112 -8.80 -12.22 10.58
N PRO A 113 -8.06 -12.50 9.49
CA PRO A 113 -8.44 -13.52 8.50
C PRO A 113 -8.52 -14.95 9.07
N ASP A 114 -7.87 -15.21 10.21
CA ASP A 114 -7.90 -16.50 10.92
C ASP A 114 -9.19 -16.72 11.74
N LYS A 115 -9.97 -15.65 12.00
CA LYS A 115 -11.12 -15.69 12.92
C LYS A 115 -12.26 -16.55 12.37
N VAL A 116 -12.53 -16.43 11.08
CA VAL A 116 -13.55 -17.21 10.36
C VAL A 116 -13.00 -17.56 8.99
N ILE A 117 -12.68 -18.83 8.79
CA ILE A 117 -12.21 -19.37 7.51
C ILE A 117 -13.37 -20.18 6.91
N SER A 118 -13.77 -19.84 5.68
CA SER A 118 -14.76 -20.65 4.96
C SER A 118 -14.14 -21.98 4.55
N ASP A 119 -14.91 -23.05 4.73
CA ASP A 119 -14.69 -24.40 4.20
C ASP A 119 -14.18 -24.43 2.74
N GLN A 120 -14.66 -23.54 1.86
CA GLN A 120 -14.22 -23.45 0.46
C GLN A 120 -12.77 -22.95 0.29
N TYR A 121 -12.20 -22.33 1.33
CA TYR A 121 -10.89 -21.70 1.31
C TYR A 121 -9.98 -22.19 2.44
N GLU A 122 -10.42 -23.14 3.26
CA GLU A 122 -9.61 -23.70 4.33
C GLU A 122 -8.46 -24.54 3.75
N ALA A 123 -7.31 -24.45 4.42
CA ALA A 123 -6.19 -25.33 4.13
C ALA A 123 -6.30 -26.58 5.00
N ASN A 124 -5.99 -27.72 4.41
CA ASN A 124 -5.85 -28.98 5.13
C ASN A 124 -4.38 -29.30 5.35
N ILE A 125 -4.11 -29.96 6.47
CA ILE A 125 -2.81 -30.52 6.85
C ILE A 125 -2.94 -32.02 6.69
N PHE A 126 -2.26 -32.57 5.70
CA PHE A 126 -2.20 -34.01 5.45
C PHE A 126 -0.93 -34.56 6.08
N VAL A 127 -1.07 -35.37 7.12
CA VAL A 127 0.02 -36.15 7.71
C VAL A 127 0.09 -37.46 6.94
N LEU A 128 1.20 -37.70 6.25
CA LEU A 128 1.39 -38.92 5.46
C LEU A 128 2.07 -40.00 6.32
N HIS A 129 1.82 -41.27 6.01
CA HIS A 129 2.50 -42.41 6.64
C HIS A 129 4.04 -42.36 6.52
N SER A 130 4.56 -41.57 5.59
CA SER A 130 6.00 -41.29 5.44
C SER A 130 6.57 -40.33 6.50
N GLY A 131 5.71 -39.71 7.32
CA GLY A 131 6.06 -38.63 8.25
C GLY A 131 6.12 -37.24 7.60
N LYS A 132 5.96 -37.12 6.27
CA LYS A 132 5.86 -35.83 5.58
C LYS A 132 4.50 -35.19 5.84
N GLN A 133 4.49 -33.88 6.05
CA GLN A 133 3.26 -33.08 6.07
C GLN A 133 3.12 -32.29 4.77
N VAL A 134 1.90 -32.29 4.23
CA VAL A 134 1.52 -31.44 3.09
C VAL A 134 0.42 -30.50 3.55
N VAL A 135 0.66 -29.19 3.47
CA VAL A 135 -0.28 -28.16 3.92
C VAL A 135 -0.76 -27.36 2.73
N GLY A 136 -2.06 -27.33 2.50
CA GLY A 136 -2.63 -26.55 1.41
C GLY A 136 -4.10 -26.80 1.20
N ARG A 137 -4.67 -26.07 0.23
CA ARG A 137 -6.08 -26.21 -0.11
C ARG A 137 -6.29 -27.32 -1.14
N VAL A 138 -7.29 -28.17 -0.92
CA VAL A 138 -7.71 -29.15 -1.93
C VAL A 138 -8.45 -28.43 -3.05
N VAL A 139 -7.89 -28.45 -4.26
CA VAL A 139 -8.51 -27.81 -5.43
C VAL A 139 -9.28 -28.79 -6.30
N ASN A 140 -8.97 -30.08 -6.20
CA ASN A 140 -9.65 -31.13 -6.95
C ASN A 140 -9.44 -32.49 -6.30
N LEU A 141 -10.35 -33.41 -6.59
CA LEU A 141 -10.25 -34.83 -6.29
C LEU A 141 -10.29 -35.60 -7.62
N SER A 142 -9.26 -36.40 -7.90
CA SER A 142 -9.21 -37.23 -9.11
C SER A 142 -8.49 -38.55 -8.84
N ASN A 143 -9.09 -39.67 -9.21
CA ASN A 143 -8.49 -41.01 -9.15
C ASN A 143 -7.81 -41.32 -7.80
N ASP A 144 -8.55 -41.16 -6.69
CA ASP A 144 -8.07 -41.35 -5.32
C ASP A 144 -6.87 -40.49 -4.90
N LYS A 145 -6.64 -39.39 -5.64
CA LYS A 145 -5.65 -38.37 -5.31
C LYS A 145 -6.32 -37.03 -5.05
N LEU A 146 -5.86 -36.37 -4.00
CA LEU A 146 -6.14 -34.96 -3.73
C LEU A 146 -5.12 -34.12 -4.49
N LEU A 147 -5.60 -33.17 -5.29
CA LEU A 147 -4.76 -32.11 -5.83
C LEU A 147 -4.72 -30.97 -4.82
N VAL A 148 -3.57 -30.77 -4.20
CA VAL A 148 -3.38 -29.79 -3.12
C VAL A 148 -2.56 -28.62 -3.63
N CYS A 149 -3.08 -27.41 -3.47
CA CYS A 149 -2.33 -26.19 -3.75
C CYS A 149 -1.66 -25.72 -2.44
N GLU A 150 -0.35 -25.94 -2.35
CA GLU A 150 0.46 -25.56 -1.18
C GLU A 150 0.84 -24.07 -1.20
N ASN A 151 1.06 -23.52 -2.41
CA ASN A 151 1.42 -22.12 -2.60
C ASN A 151 0.33 -21.37 -3.37
N MET A 152 -0.43 -20.56 -2.64
CA MET A 152 -1.49 -19.71 -3.20
C MET A 152 -0.99 -18.65 -4.18
N LEU A 153 0.30 -18.29 -4.14
CA LEU A 153 0.91 -17.39 -5.14
C LEU A 153 1.26 -18.12 -6.44
N GLU A 154 1.25 -19.44 -6.45
CA GLU A 154 1.50 -20.29 -7.61
C GLU A 154 0.34 -21.30 -7.81
N PRO A 155 -0.91 -20.83 -8.06
CA PRO A 155 -2.10 -21.70 -8.07
C PRO A 155 -2.09 -22.80 -9.14
N GLY A 156 -1.21 -22.71 -10.14
CA GLY A 156 -1.02 -23.77 -11.15
C GLY A 156 -0.10 -24.91 -10.70
N LYS A 157 0.63 -24.75 -9.59
CA LYS A 157 1.54 -25.76 -9.05
C LYS A 157 0.82 -26.55 -7.97
N LEU A 158 0.31 -27.71 -8.36
CA LEU A 158 -0.46 -28.61 -7.50
C LEU A 158 0.39 -29.80 -7.10
N THR A 159 0.21 -30.26 -5.86
CA THR A 159 0.83 -31.45 -5.30
C THR A 159 -0.20 -32.56 -5.24
N ASP A 160 0.12 -33.69 -5.85
CA ASP A 160 -0.67 -34.91 -5.75
C ASP A 160 -0.46 -35.55 -4.38
N VAL A 161 -1.54 -35.76 -3.63
CA VAL A 161 -1.54 -36.52 -2.39
C VAL A 161 -2.48 -37.72 -2.57
N ALA A 162 -1.93 -38.93 -2.61
CA ALA A 162 -2.75 -40.14 -2.68
C ALA A 162 -3.47 -40.36 -1.35
N GLN A 163 -4.77 -40.62 -1.38
CA GLN A 163 -5.56 -40.77 -0.15
C GLN A 163 -5.09 -41.94 0.72
N GLY A 164 -4.62 -43.03 0.11
CA GLY A 164 -4.07 -44.18 0.82
C GLY A 164 -2.76 -43.88 1.57
N ASP A 165 -2.04 -42.81 1.20
CA ASP A 165 -0.81 -42.40 1.87
C ASP A 165 -1.09 -41.50 3.08
N ILE A 166 -2.33 -41.07 3.30
CA ILE A 166 -2.72 -40.17 4.39
C ILE A 166 -2.99 -40.98 5.65
N GLU A 167 -2.27 -40.65 6.72
CA GLU A 167 -2.50 -41.18 8.07
C GLU A 167 -3.57 -40.34 8.80
N GLU A 168 -3.47 -39.02 8.71
CA GLU A 168 -4.38 -38.09 9.37
C GLU A 168 -4.62 -36.84 8.50
N THR A 169 -5.85 -36.31 8.54
CA THR A 169 -6.20 -35.02 7.93
C THR A 169 -6.69 -34.08 9.03
N LEU A 170 -6.06 -32.92 9.13
CA LEU A 170 -6.43 -31.85 10.07
C LEU A 170 -6.78 -30.58 9.30
N VAL A 171 -7.73 -29.80 9.82
CA VAL A 171 -8.05 -28.48 9.27
C VAL A 171 -7.08 -27.45 9.87
N SER A 172 -6.47 -26.62 9.01
CA SER A 172 -5.62 -25.51 9.44
C SER A 172 -6.44 -24.43 10.14
N LYS A 173 -5.98 -23.99 11.31
CA LYS A 173 -6.52 -22.81 12.01
C LYS A 173 -5.97 -21.50 11.48
N THR A 174 -5.05 -21.57 10.51
CA THR A 174 -4.40 -20.42 9.90
C THR A 174 -4.92 -20.26 8.48
N SER A 175 -5.41 -19.08 8.19
CA SER A 175 -5.91 -18.65 6.90
C SER A 175 -4.77 -18.55 5.90
N MET A 176 -5.07 -18.84 4.65
CA MET A 176 -4.13 -18.60 3.55
C MET A 176 -4.10 -17.12 3.14
N MET A 177 -5.05 -16.30 3.63
CA MET A 177 -4.99 -14.85 3.52
C MET A 177 -4.05 -14.32 4.62
N PRO A 178 -2.95 -13.64 4.27
CA PRO A 178 -2.04 -13.09 5.28
C PRO A 178 -2.72 -12.02 6.15
N SER A 179 -2.36 -11.98 7.43
CA SER A 179 -2.74 -10.88 8.31
C SER A 179 -1.84 -9.65 8.09
N GLY A 180 -2.31 -8.48 8.51
CA GLY A 180 -1.51 -7.25 8.47
C GLY A 180 -1.29 -6.64 7.09
N LEU A 181 -2.02 -7.08 6.05
CA LEU A 181 -1.89 -6.56 4.68
C LEU A 181 -2.09 -5.04 4.58
N ILE A 182 -2.94 -4.48 5.44
CA ILE A 182 -3.27 -3.05 5.46
C ILE A 182 -2.39 -2.23 6.42
N ASN A 183 -1.44 -2.85 7.13
CA ASN A 183 -0.69 -2.17 8.20
C ASN A 183 0.26 -1.08 7.69
N THR A 184 0.54 -1.06 6.38
CA THR A 184 1.35 -0.02 5.73
C THR A 184 0.54 1.17 5.23
N LEU A 185 -0.78 1.14 5.44
CA LEU A 185 -1.71 2.19 5.04
C LEU A 185 -2.01 3.12 6.21
N ASN A 186 -2.12 4.42 5.94
CA ASN A 186 -2.69 5.38 6.87
C ASN A 186 -4.23 5.26 6.91
N LYS A 187 -4.88 5.93 7.87
CA LYS A 187 -6.33 5.81 8.08
C LYS A 187 -7.13 6.12 6.81
N GLU A 188 -6.83 7.23 6.15
CA GLU A 188 -7.58 7.67 4.97
C GLU A 188 -7.38 6.73 3.77
N GLU A 189 -6.17 6.19 3.58
CA GLU A 189 -5.89 5.15 2.58
C GLU A 189 -6.69 3.86 2.86
N VAL A 190 -6.83 3.47 4.13
CA VAL A 190 -7.69 2.33 4.50
C VAL A 190 -9.16 2.65 4.18
N LEU A 191 -9.64 3.84 4.52
CA LEU A 191 -11.03 4.23 4.22
C LEU A 191 -11.31 4.29 2.72
N ASP A 192 -10.35 4.71 1.90
CA ASP A 192 -10.47 4.66 0.44
C ASP A 192 -10.51 3.22 -0.08
N LEU A 193 -9.66 2.34 0.46
CA LEU A 193 -9.69 0.91 0.13
C LEU A 193 -11.05 0.30 0.46
N ILE A 194 -11.59 0.58 1.65
CA ILE A 194 -12.91 0.08 2.05
C ILE A 194 -14.01 0.67 1.15
N ALA A 195 -13.95 1.96 0.82
CA ALA A 195 -14.91 2.58 -0.10
C ALA A 195 -14.86 1.97 -1.50
N TYR A 196 -13.66 1.65 -2.00
CA TYR A 196 -13.47 0.96 -3.27
C TYR A 196 -14.09 -0.44 -3.26
N LEU A 197 -13.90 -1.21 -2.19
CA LEU A 197 -14.57 -2.51 -2.01
C LEU A 197 -16.09 -2.36 -1.90
N GLN A 198 -16.57 -1.33 -1.20
CA GLN A 198 -17.99 -1.04 -1.02
C GLN A 198 -18.69 -0.61 -2.30
N SER A 199 -17.99 0.09 -3.20
CA SER A 199 -18.56 0.50 -4.48
C SER A 199 -18.68 -0.64 -5.50
N GLY A 200 -18.06 -1.79 -5.24
CA GLY A 200 -17.98 -2.87 -6.23
C GLY A 200 -17.20 -2.48 -7.48
N GLY A 201 -16.31 -1.49 -7.38
CA GLY A 201 -15.52 -1.00 -8.51
C GLY A 201 -16.26 -0.02 -9.40
N ASP A 202 -17.43 0.46 -8.99
CA ASP A 202 -18.15 1.56 -9.66
C ASP A 202 -17.50 2.92 -9.31
N PRO A 203 -16.86 3.62 -10.27
CA PRO A 203 -16.26 4.94 -10.03
C PRO A 203 -17.29 6.04 -9.77
N ASP A 204 -18.54 5.85 -10.21
CA ASP A 204 -19.61 6.85 -10.11
C ASP A 204 -20.43 6.69 -8.81
N SER A 205 -19.98 5.82 -7.91
CA SER A 205 -20.64 5.58 -6.62
C SER A 205 -20.75 6.85 -5.77
N PRO A 206 -21.86 7.06 -5.03
CA PRO A 206 -22.01 8.19 -4.10
C PRO A 206 -20.92 8.29 -3.02
N LEU A 207 -20.17 7.22 -2.77
CA LEU A 207 -19.03 7.21 -1.86
C LEU A 207 -17.90 8.16 -2.31
N PHE A 208 -17.76 8.36 -3.63
CA PHE A 208 -16.73 9.20 -4.24
C PHE A 208 -17.25 10.58 -4.62
N ALA A 209 -18.53 10.87 -4.34
CA ALA A 209 -19.11 12.18 -4.59
C ALA A 209 -18.68 13.20 -3.52
N GLY A 210 -18.48 14.44 -3.95
CA GLY A 210 -18.12 15.57 -3.08
C GLY A 210 -16.63 15.89 -3.06
N GLU A 211 -16.23 16.75 -2.13
CA GLU A 211 -14.83 17.10 -1.92
C GLU A 211 -14.07 15.87 -1.43
N LYS A 212 -13.00 15.51 -2.14
CA LYS A 212 -12.16 14.38 -1.80
C LYS A 212 -11.46 14.65 -0.47
N LYS A 213 -11.78 13.84 0.54
CA LYS A 213 -11.17 13.82 1.88
C LYS A 213 -9.79 13.19 1.90
N THR A 214 -9.34 12.69 0.75
CA THR A 214 -8.12 11.91 0.66
C THR A 214 -6.90 12.76 0.88
N VAL A 215 -6.02 12.23 1.72
CA VAL A 215 -4.61 12.56 1.75
C VAL A 215 -4.13 12.36 0.33
N THR A 216 -3.69 13.44 -0.32
CA THR A 216 -2.95 13.39 -1.58
C THR A 216 -2.00 12.21 -1.48
N ALA A 217 -2.24 11.18 -2.31
CA ALA A 217 -1.40 10.00 -2.35
C ALA A 217 0.04 10.46 -2.26
N LEU A 218 0.81 9.95 -1.30
CA LEU A 218 2.25 10.17 -1.32
C LEU A 218 2.71 9.78 -2.72
N PRO A 219 3.15 10.75 -3.53
CA PRO A 219 3.48 10.43 -4.88
C PRO A 219 4.69 9.48 -4.83
N PRO A 220 4.76 8.49 -5.73
CA PRO A 220 5.90 7.58 -5.80
C PRO A 220 7.16 8.44 -5.90
N LYS A 221 8.05 8.39 -4.88
CA LYS A 221 9.28 9.24 -4.73
C LYS A 221 9.42 10.23 -5.87
N GLU A 222 8.64 11.31 -5.83
CA GLU A 222 8.68 12.32 -6.88
C GLU A 222 10.12 12.81 -6.96
N LYS A 223 10.70 12.75 -8.16
CA LYS A 223 12.02 13.33 -8.40
C LYS A 223 11.95 14.77 -7.87
N PRO A 224 12.85 15.17 -6.97
CA PRO A 224 12.73 16.45 -6.31
C PRO A 224 12.83 17.56 -7.37
N GLU A 225 11.82 18.42 -7.42
CA GLU A 225 11.82 19.59 -8.28
C GLU A 225 12.32 20.81 -7.50
N PHE A 226 13.25 21.55 -8.13
CA PHE A 226 13.84 22.75 -7.56
C PHE A 226 13.57 23.96 -8.45
N THR A 227 13.49 25.13 -7.83
CA THR A 227 13.54 26.43 -8.49
C THR A 227 14.94 26.68 -9.04
N GLU A 228 15.12 27.68 -9.92
CA GLU A 228 16.45 28.10 -10.38
C GLU A 228 17.39 28.51 -9.23
N ALA A 229 16.82 28.96 -8.11
CA ALA A 229 17.54 29.31 -6.89
C ALA A 229 17.89 28.09 -6.00
N GLY A 230 17.55 26.88 -6.42
CA GLY A 230 17.84 25.62 -5.72
C GLY A 230 16.84 25.24 -4.63
N HIS A 231 15.82 26.05 -4.33
CA HIS A 231 14.78 25.71 -3.35
C HIS A 231 13.78 24.70 -3.90
N SER A 232 13.26 23.81 -3.06
CA SER A 232 12.18 22.90 -3.39
C SER A 232 10.93 23.64 -3.87
N LYS A 233 10.26 23.08 -4.88
CA LYS A 233 8.96 23.56 -5.37
C LYS A 233 7.76 23.00 -4.59
N ASP A 234 7.99 22.12 -3.60
CA ASP A 234 6.92 21.55 -2.78
C ASP A 234 6.16 22.66 -2.03
N THR A 235 4.82 22.61 -2.01
CA THR A 235 4.01 23.60 -1.28
C THR A 235 4.10 23.39 0.23
N LEU A 236 3.88 24.44 1.03
CA LEU A 236 4.02 24.33 2.48
C LEU A 236 2.98 23.39 3.10
N GLU A 237 1.79 23.31 2.49
CA GLU A 237 0.74 22.37 2.89
C GLU A 237 1.21 20.92 2.71
N LEU A 238 1.83 20.60 1.57
CA LEU A 238 2.39 19.28 1.27
C LEU A 238 3.54 18.93 2.22
N VAL A 239 4.42 19.91 2.50
CA VAL A 239 5.53 19.74 3.45
C VAL A 239 4.98 19.45 4.85
N HIS A 240 4.01 20.25 5.31
CA HIS A 240 3.40 20.10 6.63
C HIS A 240 2.74 18.73 6.79
N GLN A 241 2.00 18.28 5.77
CA GLN A 241 1.38 16.97 5.71
C GLN A 241 2.44 15.86 5.77
N ARG A 242 3.50 15.92 4.96
CA ARG A 242 4.57 14.91 4.94
C ARG A 242 5.29 14.79 6.29
N VAL A 243 5.52 15.91 6.97
CA VAL A 243 6.14 15.94 8.31
C VAL A 243 5.18 15.35 9.35
N THR A 244 3.91 15.73 9.33
CA THR A 244 2.87 15.23 10.25
C THR A 244 2.66 13.71 10.10
N ASP A 245 2.66 13.22 8.87
CA ASP A 245 2.50 11.79 8.55
C ASP A 245 3.76 10.96 8.82
N GLY A 246 4.87 11.59 9.26
CA GLY A 246 6.15 10.94 9.50
C GLY A 246 6.83 10.41 8.22
N THR A 247 6.41 10.90 7.06
CA THR A 247 6.89 10.46 5.74
C THR A 247 8.03 11.33 5.21
N ALA A 248 8.22 12.51 5.78
CA ALA A 248 9.39 13.36 5.63
C ALA A 248 9.92 13.80 7.02
N VAL A 249 11.15 14.31 7.03
CA VAL A 249 11.76 14.93 8.22
C VAL A 249 11.97 16.40 7.97
N LEU A 250 11.68 17.22 8.98
CA LEU A 250 12.00 18.64 8.99
C LEU A 250 13.34 18.83 9.70
N LEU A 251 14.31 19.45 9.03
CA LEU A 251 15.63 19.75 9.54
C LEU A 251 15.80 21.26 9.74
N ASP A 252 16.07 21.65 10.98
CA ASP A 252 16.37 23.04 11.34
C ASP A 252 17.87 23.27 11.36
N VAL A 253 18.35 24.11 10.44
CA VAL A 253 19.78 24.44 10.28
C VAL A 253 20.12 25.84 10.75
N ARG A 254 19.24 26.43 11.56
CA ARG A 254 19.51 27.68 12.29
C ARG A 254 20.58 27.47 13.35
N GLU A 255 21.09 28.56 13.91
CA GLU A 255 22.07 28.47 15.00
C GLU A 255 21.37 28.18 16.34
N GLU A 256 22.15 27.70 17.32
CA GLU A 256 21.63 27.28 18.63
C GLU A 256 20.85 28.38 19.37
N SER A 257 21.27 29.64 19.24
CA SER A 257 20.55 30.78 19.82
C SER A 257 19.15 30.96 19.24
N GLU A 258 18.97 30.71 17.94
CA GLU A 258 17.67 30.79 17.27
C GLU A 258 16.78 29.61 17.66
N TRP A 259 17.35 28.41 17.80
CA TRP A 259 16.63 27.21 18.26
C TRP A 259 16.09 27.38 19.68
N LYS A 260 16.92 27.91 20.59
CA LYS A 260 16.53 28.20 21.99
C LYS A 260 15.46 29.29 22.09
N SER A 261 15.46 30.27 21.18
CA SER A 261 14.42 31.32 21.15
C SER A 261 13.05 30.82 20.69
N GLY A 262 12.99 29.62 20.10
CA GLY A 262 11.77 29.01 19.58
C GLY A 262 12.07 28.14 18.36
N HIS A 263 11.49 26.95 18.35
CA HIS A 263 11.66 25.98 17.26
C HIS A 263 10.38 25.20 16.99
N LEU A 264 10.35 24.51 15.85
CA LEU A 264 9.23 23.66 15.46
C LEU A 264 9.36 22.31 16.19
N ALA A 265 8.26 21.83 16.77
CA ALA A 265 8.26 20.64 17.63
C ALA A 265 8.73 19.37 16.90
N ASP A 266 8.37 19.25 15.62
CA ASP A 266 8.70 18.08 14.78
C ASP A 266 10.03 18.23 14.02
N ALA A 267 10.80 19.30 14.29
CA ALA A 267 12.07 19.53 13.63
C ALA A 267 13.24 18.82 14.33
N VAL A 268 14.15 18.27 13.55
CA VAL A 268 15.46 17.80 14.00
C VAL A 268 16.41 18.98 13.97
N PHE A 269 17.03 19.30 15.11
CA PHE A 269 18.03 20.37 15.19
C PHE A 269 19.40 19.91 14.72
N SER A 270 19.99 20.63 13.75
CA SER A 270 21.39 20.45 13.33
C SER A 270 21.91 21.75 12.72
N PRO A 271 22.63 22.59 13.50
CA PRO A 271 23.05 23.90 13.04
C PRO A 271 24.04 23.79 11.87
N LEU A 272 23.95 24.72 10.93
CA LEU A 272 24.82 24.71 9.74
C LEU A 272 26.31 24.79 10.10
N SER A 273 26.65 25.52 11.16
CA SER A 273 28.01 25.60 11.71
C SER A 273 28.57 24.22 12.08
N ALA A 274 27.77 23.35 12.72
CA ALA A 274 28.15 21.98 13.06
C ALA A 274 28.24 21.07 11.82
N MET A 275 27.43 21.30 10.79
CA MET A 275 27.49 20.51 9.55
C MET A 275 28.73 20.79 8.69
N LYS A 276 29.36 21.96 8.87
CA LYS A 276 30.64 22.29 8.20
C LYS A 276 31.84 21.57 8.83
N ASP A 277 31.71 21.11 10.07
CA ASP A 277 32.71 20.28 10.73
C ASP A 277 32.56 18.80 10.33
N LYS A 278 33.60 18.24 9.70
CA LYS A 278 33.60 16.85 9.21
C LYS A 278 33.45 15.82 10.33
N ASN A 279 33.89 16.14 11.55
CA ASN A 279 33.76 15.23 12.69
C ASN A 279 32.31 15.13 13.18
N SER A 280 31.61 16.27 13.18
CA SER A 280 30.21 16.38 13.61
C SER A 280 29.20 15.93 12.55
N LEU A 281 29.56 15.97 11.26
CA LEU A 281 28.68 15.58 10.15
C LEU A 281 28.19 14.13 10.24
N SER A 282 29.03 13.19 10.65
CA SER A 282 28.67 11.77 10.77
C SER A 282 27.56 11.53 11.80
N ALA A 283 27.61 12.22 12.94
CA ALA A 283 26.60 12.15 13.99
C ALA A 283 25.27 12.79 13.57
N ILE A 284 25.33 13.81 12.72
CA ILE A 284 24.13 14.47 12.14
C ILE A 284 23.46 13.55 11.12
N LEU A 285 24.25 12.93 10.23
CA LEU A 285 23.74 11.96 9.26
C LEU A 285 23.06 10.76 9.93
N ALA A 286 23.57 10.30 11.08
CA ALA A 286 22.93 9.22 11.85
C ALA A 286 21.52 9.57 12.38
N LYS A 287 21.18 10.86 12.51
CA LYS A 287 19.85 11.33 12.93
C LYS A 287 18.85 11.44 11.77
N LEU A 288 19.33 11.43 10.53
CA LEU A 288 18.49 11.60 9.35
C LEU A 288 18.08 10.23 8.78
N PRO A 289 16.78 9.99 8.52
CA PRO A 289 16.35 8.71 7.96
C PRO A 289 16.73 8.59 6.49
N MET A 290 17.40 7.50 6.14
CA MET A 290 17.72 7.17 4.76
C MET A 290 16.43 6.78 4.00
N GLY A 291 16.18 7.41 2.85
CA GLY A 291 15.06 7.08 1.97
C GLY A 291 13.77 7.89 2.17
N LYS A 292 13.73 8.81 3.13
CA LYS A 292 12.66 9.83 3.27
C LYS A 292 13.13 11.20 2.78
N PRO A 293 12.24 12.06 2.26
CA PRO A 293 12.56 13.46 2.02
C PRO A 293 12.97 14.17 3.31
N VAL A 294 14.03 14.98 3.25
CA VAL A 294 14.49 15.82 4.35
C VAL A 294 14.31 17.27 3.94
N TYR A 295 13.28 17.91 4.48
CA TYR A 295 13.03 19.32 4.26
C TYR A 295 13.90 20.18 5.16
N VAL A 296 14.69 21.06 4.57
CA VAL A 296 15.64 21.89 5.32
C VAL A 296 15.13 23.31 5.39
N HIS A 297 15.02 23.87 6.59
CA HIS A 297 14.67 25.26 6.77
C HIS A 297 15.69 26.01 7.61
N CYS A 298 15.69 27.34 7.47
CA CYS A 298 16.44 28.22 8.35
C CYS A 298 15.61 29.47 8.65
N HIS A 299 16.25 30.64 8.80
CA HIS A 299 15.53 31.90 8.93
C HIS A 299 14.96 32.44 7.61
N ALA A 300 15.67 32.30 6.48
CA ALA A 300 15.30 32.92 5.20
C ALA A 300 15.68 32.10 3.94
N GLY A 301 15.89 30.79 4.10
CA GLY A 301 16.21 29.87 3.00
C GLY A 301 17.68 29.79 2.54
N GLY A 302 18.54 30.78 2.84
CA GLY A 302 19.94 30.77 2.37
C GLY A 302 20.82 29.67 2.96
N ARG A 303 20.68 29.38 4.27
CA ARG A 303 21.42 28.31 4.94
C ARG A 303 20.92 26.91 4.54
N ALA A 304 19.65 26.82 4.13
CA ALA A 304 19.07 25.57 3.66
C ALA A 304 19.75 25.12 2.35
N ILE A 305 20.04 26.04 1.42
CA ILE A 305 20.79 25.75 0.20
C ILE A 305 22.20 25.25 0.50
N GLN A 306 22.93 25.95 1.39
CA GLN A 306 24.28 25.51 1.80
C GLN A 306 24.26 24.11 2.42
N CYS A 307 23.23 23.79 3.21
CA CYS A 307 23.04 22.44 3.74
C CYS A 307 22.80 21.41 2.62
N ALA A 308 21.98 21.74 1.64
CA ALA A 308 21.71 20.85 0.51
C ALA A 308 22.98 20.56 -0.30
N GLU A 309 23.81 21.57 -0.56
CA GLU A 309 25.11 21.40 -1.24
C GLU A 309 26.06 20.49 -0.45
N LEU A 310 26.14 20.66 0.88
CA LEU A 310 26.99 19.82 1.74
C LEU A 310 26.56 18.34 1.76
N LEU A 311 25.28 18.07 1.56
CA LEU A 311 24.68 16.74 1.69
C LEU A 311 24.38 16.07 0.34
N ALA A 312 24.59 16.76 -0.79
CA ALA A 312 24.28 16.27 -2.13
C ALA A 312 24.93 14.90 -2.43
N ASP A 313 26.21 14.72 -2.06
CA ASP A 313 26.97 13.49 -2.32
C ASP A 313 26.74 12.39 -1.26
N LYS A 314 25.81 12.58 -0.32
CA LYS A 314 25.56 11.66 0.80
C LYS A 314 24.37 10.73 0.58
N GLY A 315 23.69 10.84 -0.56
CA GLY A 315 22.59 9.94 -0.95
C GLY A 315 21.26 10.21 -0.22
N TYR A 316 21.09 11.39 0.37
CA TYR A 316 19.84 11.83 0.99
C TYR A 316 19.01 12.68 0.03
N ASP A 317 17.68 12.56 0.11
CA ASP A 317 16.74 13.42 -0.63
C ASP A 317 16.56 14.74 0.15
N ILE A 318 17.53 15.65 0.00
CA ILE A 318 17.53 16.94 0.69
C ILE A 318 16.74 17.98 -0.11
N ARG A 319 15.74 18.59 0.53
CA ARG A 319 14.80 19.55 -0.08
C ARG A 319 14.84 20.88 0.67
N PRO A 320 15.70 21.84 0.27
CA PRO A 320 15.80 23.12 0.94
C PRO A 320 14.56 23.99 0.70
N LEU A 321 13.96 24.50 1.77
CA LEU A 321 12.78 25.36 1.70
C LEU A 321 13.16 26.83 1.54
N ARG A 322 12.42 27.54 0.68
CA ARG A 322 12.51 29.01 0.57
C ARG A 322 11.88 29.68 1.79
N ALA A 323 10.83 29.09 2.34
CA ALA A 323 10.16 29.57 3.54
C ALA A 323 11.07 29.41 4.76
N GLY A 324 11.20 30.47 5.53
CA GLY A 324 11.88 30.46 6.82
C GLY A 324 10.96 30.08 7.97
N PHE A 325 11.53 30.01 9.17
CA PHE A 325 10.83 29.67 10.42
C PHE A 325 9.49 30.41 10.59
N ALA A 326 9.44 31.74 10.45
CA ALA A 326 8.21 32.52 10.63
C ALA A 326 7.09 32.09 9.66
N LYS A 327 7.43 31.81 8.40
CA LYS A 327 6.46 31.37 7.39
C LYS A 327 5.98 29.94 7.61
N LEU A 328 6.82 29.08 8.18
CA LEU A 328 6.42 27.72 8.55
C LEU A 328 5.41 27.75 9.70
N VAL A 329 5.63 28.63 10.67
CA VAL A 329 4.66 28.85 11.76
C VAL A 329 3.32 29.33 11.22
N GLU A 330 3.34 30.33 10.33
CA GLU A 330 2.12 30.83 9.66
C GLU A 330 1.41 29.75 8.84
N ALA A 331 2.16 28.80 8.28
CA ALA A 331 1.64 27.66 7.53
C ALA A 331 1.11 26.51 8.43
N GLY A 332 1.09 26.69 9.75
CA GLY A 332 0.45 25.76 10.69
C GLY A 332 1.39 24.76 11.36
N PHE A 333 2.71 24.86 11.15
CA PHE A 333 3.67 23.99 11.82
C PHE A 333 3.70 24.29 13.33
N LYS A 334 3.62 23.23 14.15
CA LYS A 334 3.56 23.35 15.60
C LYS A 334 4.88 23.88 16.16
N GLN A 335 4.83 25.00 16.89
CA GLN A 335 5.97 25.44 17.70
C GLN A 335 6.06 24.61 18.98
N SER A 336 7.29 24.32 19.40
CA SER A 336 7.58 23.78 20.72
C SER A 336 7.47 24.91 21.75
N ASP A 337 6.89 24.61 22.92
CA ASP A 337 6.94 25.54 24.05
C ASP A 337 8.40 25.69 24.46
N ALA A 338 8.92 26.93 24.43
CA ALA A 338 10.31 27.19 24.78
C ALA A 338 10.63 26.56 26.15
N GLU A 339 11.66 25.70 26.20
CA GLU A 339 12.20 25.22 27.47
C GLU A 339 12.56 26.44 28.32
N LYS A 340 11.84 26.62 29.43
CA LYS A 340 12.11 27.66 30.43
C LYS A 340 13.39 27.38 31.20
#